data_AF-A0A968AK95-F1
#
_entry.id   AF-A0A968AK95-F1
#
_cell.length_a   1.000
_cell.length_b   1.000
_cell.length_c   1.000
_cell.angle_alpha   90.00
_cell.angle_beta   90.00
_cell.angle_gamma   90.00
#
_symmetry.space_group_name_H-M   'P 1'
#
loop_
_entity.id
_entity.type
_entity.pdbx_description
1 polymer ?
#
loop_
_entity_poly.entity_id
_entity_poly.type
_entity_poly.pdbx_seq_one_letter_code
_entity_poly.pdbx_strand_id
1 'polypeptide(L)'
;MFILPTGDFESVTNIETGWQIQYRPKASKKSDGLFSPILNNLSSLTYLKVEEESREENIWQLYFLNLDKFHNVNSTLRGAYTINQDLYFFERNPDWGLQLRSRYRDNLTNQFLDADNNESRIIWDRSVQLRKQFFQRKLNVSLEYKNGLNKRRVGSLATRNRNILSQALATSFNFRPTYEWRFQLNLEGGLEKD
;
A
#
# COMPACT_ATOMS: atom_id res chain seq x y z
N MET A 1 -11.55 -5.82 -37.58
CA MET A 1 -10.24 -5.18 -37.42
C MET A 1 -9.31 -6.24 -36.84
N PHE A 2 -8.40 -6.79 -37.64
CA PHE A 2 -7.45 -7.81 -37.21
C PHE A 2 -6.13 -7.13 -36.90
N ILE A 3 -5.61 -7.32 -35.68
CA ILE A 3 -4.28 -6.87 -35.30
C ILE A 3 -3.35 -8.04 -35.66
N LEU A 4 -2.63 -7.92 -36.78
CA LEU A 4 -1.56 -8.84 -37.14
C LEU A 4 -0.28 -8.37 -36.43
N PRO A 5 0.42 -9.24 -35.68
CA PRO A 5 1.72 -8.90 -35.10
C PRO A 5 2.74 -8.84 -36.24
N THR A 6 3.09 -7.63 -36.69
CA THR A 6 4.05 -7.39 -37.78
C THR A 6 5.37 -6.81 -37.28
N GLY A 7 5.91 -7.34 -36.17
CA GLY A 7 7.19 -6.88 -35.60
C GLY A 7 8.13 -8.02 -35.24
N ASP A 8 9.42 -7.69 -35.13
CA ASP A 8 10.46 -8.57 -34.61
C ASP A 8 10.24 -8.86 -33.11
N PHE A 9 10.61 -10.07 -32.67
CA PHE A 9 10.53 -10.43 -31.25
C PHE A 9 11.63 -9.71 -30.47
N GLU A 10 11.25 -8.81 -29.57
CA GLU A 10 12.17 -8.17 -28.63
C GLU A 10 12.27 -9.00 -27.34
N SER A 11 13.49 -9.14 -26.81
CA SER A 11 13.70 -9.75 -25.51
C SER A 11 13.24 -8.78 -24.42
N VAL A 12 12.40 -9.27 -23.52
CA VAL A 12 11.93 -8.50 -22.36
C VAL A 12 12.33 -9.24 -21.10
N THR A 13 12.93 -8.50 -20.17
CA THR A 13 13.30 -9.05 -18.86
C THR A 13 12.28 -8.58 -17.83
N ASN A 14 11.73 -9.53 -17.06
CA ASN A 14 10.83 -9.25 -15.95
C ASN A 14 11.54 -9.53 -14.62
N ILE A 15 11.55 -8.54 -13.73
CA ILE A 15 12.07 -8.64 -12.38
C ILE A 15 11.00 -8.25 -11.38
N GLU A 16 10.83 -9.11 -10.38
CA GLU A 16 10.01 -8.84 -9.21
C GLU A 16 10.88 -9.05 -7.97
N THR A 17 11.02 -8.00 -7.16
CA THR A 17 11.76 -8.06 -5.90
C THR A 17 10.95 -7.44 -4.78
N GLY A 18 10.91 -8.10 -3.63
CA GLY A 18 10.17 -7.65 -2.46
C GLY A 18 10.98 -7.83 -1.18
N TRP A 19 10.90 -6.82 -0.31
CA TRP A 19 11.50 -6.82 1.02
C TRP A 19 10.42 -6.59 2.07
N GLN A 20 10.46 -7.37 3.14
CA GLN A 20 9.59 -7.20 4.29
C GLN A 20 10.42 -7.06 5.55
N ILE A 21 10.26 -5.94 6.24
CA ILE A 21 10.96 -5.61 7.47
C ILE A 21 9.91 -5.47 8.57
N GLN A 22 10.01 -6.30 9.60
CA GLN A 22 9.12 -6.26 10.75
C GLN A 22 9.92 -5.94 12.01
N TYR A 23 9.53 -4.87 12.69
CA TYR A 23 10.03 -4.52 14.00
C TYR A 23 8.95 -4.72 15.05
N ARG A 24 9.21 -5.59 16.02
CA ARG A 24 8.31 -5.89 17.13
C ARG A 24 9.11 -5.94 18.44
N PRO A 25 9.04 -4.92 19.29
CA PRO A 25 9.79 -4.89 20.54
C PRO A 25 9.34 -6.03 21.46
N LYS A 26 10.25 -6.62 22.24
CA LYS A 26 9.88 -7.55 23.32
C LYS A 26 9.29 -6.77 24.49
N ALA A 27 8.28 -7.31 25.17
CA ALA A 27 7.71 -6.69 26.36
C ALA A 27 8.75 -6.74 27.50
N SER A 28 9.58 -5.69 27.64
CA SER A 28 10.51 -5.57 28.76
C SER A 28 9.78 -4.98 29.98
N LYS A 29 9.97 -5.59 31.16
CA LYS A 29 9.44 -5.09 32.44
C LYS A 29 10.24 -3.92 33.02
N LYS A 30 11.45 -3.66 32.52
CA LYS A 30 12.32 -2.58 32.99
C LYS A 30 12.92 -1.86 31.80
N SER A 31 12.71 -0.56 31.75
CA SER A 31 13.46 0.27 30.85
C SER A 31 13.47 1.70 31.37
N ASP A 32 14.68 2.16 31.67
CA ASP A 32 14.94 3.34 32.50
C ASP A 32 15.08 4.63 31.66
N GLY A 33 14.25 4.79 30.62
CA GLY A 33 14.29 5.95 29.72
C GLY A 33 12.93 6.60 29.50
N LEU A 34 12.90 7.93 29.41
CA LEU A 34 11.68 8.74 29.20
C LEU A 34 10.86 8.34 27.95
N PHE A 35 11.51 7.89 26.87
CA PHE A 35 10.85 7.45 25.62
C PHE A 35 10.61 5.95 25.53
N SER A 36 11.10 5.19 26.49
CA SER A 36 10.97 3.75 26.51
C SER A 36 9.52 3.22 26.46
N PRO A 37 8.55 3.74 27.24
CA PRO A 37 7.20 3.20 27.21
C PRO A 37 6.52 3.36 25.84
N ILE A 38 6.93 4.35 25.05
CA ILE A 38 6.40 4.57 23.70
C ILE A 38 7.06 3.58 22.72
N LEU A 39 8.39 3.47 22.74
CA LEU A 39 9.14 2.58 21.85
C LEU A 39 8.85 1.09 22.10
N ASN A 40 8.58 0.69 23.34
CA ASN A 40 8.21 -0.69 23.68
C ASN A 40 6.80 -1.09 23.22
N ASN A 41 5.95 -0.11 22.91
CA ASN A 41 4.59 -0.33 22.44
C ASN A 41 4.41 -0.02 20.96
N LEU A 42 5.48 0.41 20.27
CA LEU A 42 5.49 0.66 18.84
C LEU A 42 6.01 -0.57 18.10
N SER A 43 5.16 -1.17 17.26
CA SER A 43 5.58 -2.13 16.24
C SER A 43 5.50 -1.48 14.87
N SER A 44 6.35 -1.89 13.95
CA SER A 44 6.26 -1.47 12.55
C SER A 44 6.41 -2.64 11.60
N LEU A 45 5.73 -2.56 10.46
CA LEU A 45 5.86 -3.47 9.34
C LEU A 45 6.02 -2.62 8.09
N THR A 46 7.19 -2.71 7.47
CA THR A 46 7.48 -2.05 6.20
C THR A 46 7.64 -3.11 5.12
N TYR A 47 6.95 -2.93 4.01
CA TYR A 47 7.04 -3.78 2.84
C TYR A 47 7.34 -2.92 1.62
N LEU A 48 8.43 -3.26 0.94
CA LEU A 48 8.91 -2.58 -0.26
C LEU A 48 8.87 -3.58 -1.40
N LYS A 49 8.33 -3.20 -2.54
CA LYS A 49 8.29 -4.04 -3.74
C LYS A 49 8.64 -3.22 -4.96
N VAL A 50 9.49 -3.79 -5.80
CA VAL A 50 9.86 -3.28 -7.12
C VAL A 50 9.50 -4.35 -8.14
N GLU A 51 8.66 -3.98 -9.10
CA GLU A 51 8.30 -4.80 -10.26
C GLU A 51 8.74 -4.03 -11.51
N GLU A 52 9.47 -4.67 -12.41
CA GLU A 52 9.89 -4.06 -13.66
C GLU A 52 9.95 -5.06 -14.81
N GLU A 53 9.28 -4.70 -15.88
CA GLU A 53 9.39 -5.28 -17.20
C GLU A 53 10.14 -4.27 -18.08
N SER A 54 11.34 -4.64 -18.52
CA SER A 54 12.27 -3.73 -19.20
C SER A 54 12.88 -4.35 -20.45
N ARG A 55 13.17 -3.48 -21.42
CA ARG A 55 13.92 -3.77 -22.66
C ARG A 55 15.43 -3.57 -22.49
N GLU A 56 15.90 -3.36 -21.25
CA GLU A 56 17.31 -3.09 -20.98
C GLU A 56 18.21 -4.24 -21.48
N GLU A 57 19.15 -3.92 -22.38
CA GLU A 57 20.09 -4.90 -22.93
C GLU A 57 21.08 -5.43 -21.87
N ASN A 58 21.40 -4.60 -20.87
CA ASN A 58 22.33 -4.95 -19.81
C ASN A 58 21.60 -5.52 -18.57
N ILE A 59 21.27 -6.80 -18.68
CA ILE A 59 20.54 -7.58 -17.67
C ILE A 59 21.23 -7.53 -16.27
N TRP A 60 22.55 -7.37 -16.20
CA TRP A 60 23.26 -7.29 -14.91
C TRP A 60 22.83 -6.10 -14.07
N GLN A 61 22.51 -4.96 -14.69
CA GLN A 61 22.09 -3.75 -13.96
C GLN A 61 20.74 -3.98 -13.25
N LEU A 62 19.88 -4.76 -13.89
CA LEU A 62 18.60 -5.19 -13.35
C LEU A 62 18.79 -6.21 -12.22
N TYR A 63 19.70 -7.19 -12.36
CA TYR A 63 19.99 -8.16 -11.30
C TYR A 63 20.67 -7.58 -10.06
N PHE A 64 21.52 -6.56 -10.21
CA PHE A 64 22.13 -5.87 -9.07
C PHE A 64 21.19 -4.84 -8.42
N LEU A 65 19.92 -4.77 -8.85
CA LEU A 65 18.91 -3.88 -8.30
C LEU A 65 19.39 -2.42 -8.29
N ASN A 66 20.01 -1.98 -9.38
CA ASN A 66 20.42 -0.59 -9.53
C ASN A 66 19.18 0.30 -9.71
N LEU A 67 18.60 0.76 -8.60
CA LEU A 67 17.33 1.50 -8.54
C LEU A 67 17.26 2.72 -9.46
N ASP A 68 18.40 3.32 -9.81
CA ASP A 68 18.48 4.47 -10.73
C ASP A 68 18.08 4.12 -12.18
N LYS A 69 18.16 2.84 -12.54
CA LYS A 69 17.79 2.32 -13.87
C LYS A 69 16.35 1.83 -13.93
N PHE A 70 15.73 1.64 -12.77
CA PHE A 70 14.35 1.22 -12.69
C PHE A 70 13.42 2.41 -12.95
N HIS A 71 12.22 2.13 -13.48
CA HIS A 71 11.17 3.12 -13.73
C HIS A 71 11.59 4.26 -14.67
N ASN A 72 12.46 3.95 -15.62
CA ASN A 72 12.88 4.87 -16.65
C ASN A 72 11.93 4.75 -17.86
N VAL A 73 11.34 5.88 -18.26
CA VAL A 73 10.38 5.92 -19.38
C VAL A 73 10.96 5.34 -20.68
N ASN A 74 12.27 5.40 -20.90
CA ASN A 74 12.87 4.95 -22.16
C ASN A 74 13.09 3.44 -22.24
N SER A 75 13.37 2.76 -21.12
CA SER A 75 13.70 1.32 -21.10
C SER A 75 12.62 0.46 -20.45
N THR A 76 11.87 1.01 -19.49
CA THR A 76 10.82 0.31 -18.76
C THR A 76 9.53 0.26 -19.57
N LEU A 77 9.10 -0.94 -19.95
CA LEU A 77 7.79 -1.20 -20.55
C LEU A 77 6.68 -1.11 -19.51
N ARG A 78 6.90 -1.71 -18.33
CA ARG A 78 5.99 -1.64 -17.20
C ARG A 78 6.78 -1.66 -15.91
N GLY A 79 6.57 -0.65 -15.07
CA GLY A 79 7.24 -0.54 -13.78
C GLY A 79 6.23 -0.30 -12.67
N ALA A 80 6.42 -0.92 -11.52
CA ALA A 80 5.65 -0.61 -10.32
C ALA A 80 6.53 -0.57 -9.07
N TYR A 81 6.40 0.51 -8.32
CA TYR A 81 6.95 0.63 -6.97
C TYR A 81 5.82 0.56 -5.96
N THR A 82 5.94 -0.32 -4.97
CA THR A 82 4.99 -0.40 -3.85
C THR A 82 5.73 -0.19 -2.53
N ILE A 83 5.28 0.78 -1.75
CA ILE A 83 5.77 1.10 -0.42
C ILE A 83 4.60 1.02 0.56
N ASN A 84 4.64 0.01 1.40
CA ASN A 84 3.61 -0.24 2.40
C ASN A 84 4.24 -0.09 3.78
N GLN A 85 3.68 0.78 4.60
CA GLN A 85 4.13 0.96 5.97
C GLN A 85 2.93 0.87 6.91
N ASP A 86 3.01 -0.05 7.87
CA ASP A 86 2.09 -0.14 9.00
C ASP A 86 2.85 0.19 10.28
N LEU A 87 2.30 1.10 11.07
CA LEU A 87 2.75 1.42 12.42
C LEU A 87 1.64 1.05 13.39
N TYR A 88 1.97 0.24 14.38
CA TYR A 88 1.06 -0.20 15.42
C TYR A 88 1.50 0.36 16.76
N PHE A 89 0.61 1.10 17.41
CA PHE A 89 0.78 1.51 18.78
C PHE A 89 -0.07 0.61 19.68
N PHE A 90 0.55 0.11 20.74
CA PHE A 90 -0.07 -0.76 21.73
C PHE A 90 -0.67 -2.03 21.10
N GLU A 91 -0.01 -2.63 20.09
CA GLU A 91 -0.46 -3.86 19.41
C GLU A 91 -0.80 -5.00 20.40
N ARG A 92 -0.06 -5.09 21.52
CA ARG A 92 -0.24 -6.11 22.55
C ARG A 92 -1.22 -5.74 23.65
N ASN A 93 -1.67 -4.49 23.71
CA ASN A 93 -2.65 -4.09 24.71
C ASN A 93 -4.03 -4.65 24.31
N PRO A 94 -4.67 -5.44 25.18
CA PRO A 94 -6.00 -5.98 24.90
C PRO A 94 -7.08 -4.91 24.87
N ASP A 95 -6.96 -3.82 25.63
CA ASP A 95 -8.05 -2.87 25.81
C ASP A 95 -8.15 -1.87 24.66
N TRP A 96 -7.03 -1.51 24.04
CA TRP A 96 -7.02 -0.56 22.93
C TRP A 96 -5.77 -0.70 22.07
N GLY A 97 -5.82 -0.09 20.89
CA GLY A 97 -4.61 0.21 20.13
C GLY A 97 -4.91 1.04 18.89
N LEU A 98 -3.85 1.55 18.30
CA LEU A 98 -3.90 2.42 17.14
C LEU A 98 -3.05 1.82 16.02
N GLN A 99 -3.56 1.85 14.81
CA GLN A 99 -2.84 1.45 13.62
C GLN A 99 -2.84 2.60 12.63
N LEU A 100 -1.65 3.00 12.19
CA LEU A 100 -1.46 3.91 11.06
C LEU A 100 -0.96 3.08 9.89
N ARG A 101 -1.63 3.21 8.76
CA ARG A 101 -1.33 2.49 7.53
C ARG A 101 -1.09 3.48 6.41
N SER A 102 0.00 3.30 5.68
CA SER A 102 0.28 3.99 4.42
C SER A 102 0.57 2.94 3.36
N ARG A 103 -0.06 3.09 2.19
CA ARG A 103 0.08 2.22 1.02
C ARG A 103 0.29 3.13 -0.17
N TYR A 104 1.52 3.22 -0.63
CA TYR A 104 1.89 3.97 -1.81
C TYR A 104 2.21 3.01 -2.94
N ARG A 105 1.66 3.26 -4.11
CA ARG A 105 2.00 2.56 -5.33
C ARG A 105 2.15 3.53 -6.48
N ASP A 106 3.27 3.45 -7.17
CA ASP A 106 3.54 4.18 -8.40
C ASP A 106 3.64 3.19 -9.55
N ASN A 107 2.90 3.40 -10.63
CA ASN A 107 2.92 2.53 -11.80
C ASN A 107 3.24 3.35 -13.03
N LEU A 108 4.09 2.79 -13.88
CA LEU A 108 4.45 3.31 -15.18
C LEU A 108 4.13 2.24 -16.23
N THR A 109 3.47 2.65 -17.30
CA THR A 109 3.16 1.78 -18.43
C THR A 109 3.53 2.50 -19.73
N ASN A 110 4.51 1.94 -20.43
CA ASN A 110 5.00 2.35 -21.75
C ASN A 110 4.89 1.19 -22.75
N GLN A 111 3.70 0.57 -22.81
CA GLN A 111 3.43 -0.57 -23.71
C GLN A 111 2.80 -0.13 -25.03
N PHE A 112 2.47 1.16 -25.17
CA PHE A 112 1.82 1.67 -26.37
C PHE A 112 2.87 2.07 -27.40
N LEU A 113 2.59 1.78 -28.67
CA LEU A 113 3.44 2.19 -29.79
C LEU A 113 3.49 3.72 -29.94
N ASP A 114 2.39 4.39 -29.59
CA ASP A 114 2.35 5.85 -29.48
C ASP A 114 2.82 6.29 -28.09
N ALA A 115 3.96 6.97 -28.04
CA ALA A 115 4.55 7.48 -26.80
C ALA A 115 3.59 8.40 -26.00
N ASP A 116 2.66 9.07 -26.68
CA ASP A 116 1.67 9.92 -26.03
C ASP A 116 0.62 9.11 -25.23
N ASN A 117 0.40 7.84 -25.56
CA ASN A 117 -0.56 6.99 -24.84
C ASN A 117 0.01 6.37 -23.55
N ASN A 118 1.27 6.63 -23.25
CA ASN A 118 1.92 6.18 -22.03
C ASN A 118 1.21 6.71 -20.79
N GLU A 119 1.12 5.84 -19.78
CA GLU A 119 0.33 6.09 -18.58
C GLU A 119 1.22 6.03 -17.34
N SER A 120 1.08 7.03 -16.47
CA SER A 120 1.56 6.96 -15.09
C SER A 120 0.40 6.99 -14.12
N ARG A 121 0.45 6.16 -13.09
CA ARG A 121 -0.60 6.04 -12.09
C ARG A 121 -0.04 5.93 -10.69
N ILE A 122 -0.33 6.94 -9.88
CA ILE A 122 0.01 6.99 -8.46
C ILE A 122 -1.25 6.71 -7.65
N ILE A 123 -1.18 5.71 -6.79
CA ILE A 123 -2.19 5.36 -5.80
C ILE A 123 -1.57 5.53 -4.42
N TRP A 124 -2.18 6.34 -3.56
CA TRP A 124 -1.73 6.52 -2.20
C TRP A 124 -2.89 6.47 -1.22
N ASP A 125 -3.00 5.36 -0.51
CA ASP A 125 -4.00 5.13 0.52
C ASP A 125 -3.38 5.26 1.91
N ARG A 126 -4.06 5.97 2.78
CA ARG A 126 -3.67 6.19 4.17
C ARG A 126 -4.86 5.83 5.04
N SER A 127 -4.65 5.06 6.10
CA SER A 127 -5.69 4.83 7.08
C SER A 127 -5.22 4.92 8.51
N VAL A 128 -6.13 5.38 9.36
CA VAL A 128 -5.95 5.46 10.80
C VAL A 128 -7.06 4.62 11.42
N GLN A 129 -6.68 3.54 12.09
CA GLN A 129 -7.62 2.65 12.76
C GLN A 129 -7.39 2.68 14.27
N LEU A 130 -8.43 3.04 15.01
CA LEU A 130 -8.49 2.92 16.45
C LEU A 130 -9.32 1.68 16.80
N ARG A 131 -8.75 0.76 17.58
CA ARG A 131 -9.48 -0.37 18.16
C ARG A 131 -9.63 -0.17 19.66
N LYS A 132 -10.79 -0.52 20.21
CA LYS A 132 -11.05 -0.48 21.64
C LYS A 132 -11.98 -1.61 22.07
N GLN A 133 -11.63 -2.27 23.16
CA GLN A 133 -12.43 -3.31 23.78
C GLN A 133 -13.16 -2.76 25.01
N PHE A 134 -14.43 -3.13 25.15
CA PHE A 134 -15.33 -2.74 26.23
C PHE A 134 -15.97 -3.98 26.87
N PHE A 135 -16.60 -3.81 28.04
CA PHE A 135 -17.34 -4.85 28.78
C PHE A 135 -16.56 -6.15 28.97
N GLN A 136 -15.38 -6.10 29.61
CA GLN A 136 -14.52 -7.27 29.82
C GLN A 136 -14.22 -8.04 28.52
N ARG A 137 -13.96 -7.31 27.43
CA ARG A 137 -13.63 -7.85 26.09
C ARG A 137 -14.79 -8.50 25.33
N LYS A 138 -16.03 -8.32 25.79
CA LYS A 138 -17.23 -8.78 25.08
C LYS A 138 -17.58 -7.91 23.90
N LEU A 139 -17.23 -6.62 23.90
CA LEU A 139 -17.49 -5.71 22.79
C LEU A 139 -16.17 -5.17 22.25
N ASN A 140 -15.90 -5.39 20.97
CA ASN A 140 -14.77 -4.78 20.26
C ASN A 140 -15.32 -3.77 19.26
N VAL A 141 -14.85 -2.53 19.37
CA VAL A 141 -15.20 -1.43 18.49
C VAL A 141 -13.94 -1.02 17.74
N SER A 142 -13.99 -0.99 16.42
CA SER A 142 -12.93 -0.41 15.61
C SER A 142 -13.47 0.72 14.75
N LEU A 143 -12.80 1.87 14.82
CA LEU A 143 -13.08 3.04 14.00
C LEU A 143 -11.90 3.23 13.06
N GLU A 144 -12.15 3.25 11.75
CA GLU A 144 -11.13 3.46 10.73
C GLU A 144 -11.49 4.67 9.88
N TYR A 145 -10.57 5.61 9.77
CA TYR A 145 -10.62 6.68 8.78
C TYR A 145 -9.66 6.34 7.64
N LYS A 146 -10.13 6.40 6.40
CA LYS A 146 -9.34 6.14 5.19
C LYS A 146 -9.32 7.40 4.33
N ASN A 147 -8.15 7.71 3.78
CA ASN A 147 -7.95 8.74 2.78
C ASN A 147 -7.15 8.15 1.63
N GLY A 148 -7.74 8.17 0.43
CA GLY A 148 -7.11 7.67 -0.79
C GLY A 148 -6.88 8.79 -1.80
N LEU A 149 -5.80 8.66 -2.55
CA LEU A 149 -5.49 9.51 -3.69
C LEU A 149 -5.15 8.61 -4.88
N ASN A 150 -5.85 8.78 -5.99
CA ASN A 150 -5.58 8.05 -7.23
C ASN A 150 -5.42 9.04 -8.37
N LYS A 151 -4.17 9.26 -8.76
CA LYS A 151 -3.78 10.13 -9.87
C LYS A 151 -3.40 9.27 -11.05
N ARG A 152 -4.07 9.49 -12.19
CA ARG A 152 -3.71 8.92 -13.48
C ARG A 152 -3.38 10.03 -14.46
N ARG A 153 -2.27 9.90 -15.16
CA ARG A 153 -1.83 10.83 -16.20
C ARG A 153 -1.50 10.08 -17.48
N VAL A 154 -1.97 10.61 -18.59
CA VAL A 154 -1.78 10.16 -19.97
C VAL A 154 -1.45 11.40 -20.81
N GLY A 155 -0.45 11.31 -21.68
CA GLY A 155 0.01 12.44 -22.50
C GLY A 155 -0.96 12.84 -23.62
N SER A 156 -1.55 11.85 -24.30
CA SER A 156 -2.34 12.00 -25.53
C SER A 156 -3.74 12.56 -25.31
N LEU A 157 -4.36 12.21 -24.18
CA LEU A 157 -5.78 12.45 -23.93
C LEU A 157 -5.99 12.96 -22.52
N ALA A 158 -6.13 14.27 -22.38
CA ALA A 158 -6.42 14.92 -21.11
C ALA A 158 -7.73 14.41 -20.47
N THR A 159 -8.68 13.92 -21.26
CA THR A 159 -9.93 13.28 -20.79
C THR A 159 -9.71 11.96 -20.05
N ARG A 160 -8.56 11.29 -20.25
CA ARG A 160 -8.18 10.10 -19.50
C ARG A 160 -7.49 10.45 -18.18
N ASN A 161 -7.03 11.68 -18.00
CA ASN A 161 -6.43 12.10 -16.74
C ASN A 161 -7.47 12.09 -15.65
N ARG A 162 -7.09 11.57 -14.48
CA ARG A 162 -8.01 11.41 -13.35
C ARG A 162 -7.31 11.75 -12.06
N ASN A 163 -8.01 12.40 -11.14
CA ASN A 163 -7.44 12.78 -9.85
C ASN A 163 -8.48 12.56 -8.76
N ILE A 164 -8.67 11.30 -8.40
CA ILE A 164 -9.68 10.93 -7.43
C ILE A 164 -9.10 11.11 -6.03
N LEU A 165 -9.72 11.97 -5.23
CA LEU A 165 -9.54 12.03 -3.78
C LEU A 165 -10.71 11.30 -3.13
N SER A 166 -10.42 10.26 -2.37
CA SER A 166 -11.41 9.51 -1.60
C SER A 166 -11.20 9.72 -0.09
N GLN A 167 -12.31 9.78 0.63
CA GLN A 167 -12.33 9.81 2.09
C GLN A 167 -13.43 8.88 2.56
N ALA A 168 -13.12 7.98 3.49
CA ALA A 168 -14.11 7.07 4.05
C ALA A 168 -13.94 6.96 5.56
N LEU A 169 -15.06 6.76 6.24
CA LEU A 169 -15.13 6.42 7.64
C LEU A 169 -15.82 5.07 7.76
N ALA A 170 -15.13 4.12 8.36
CA ALA A 170 -15.62 2.79 8.64
C ALA A 170 -15.67 2.56 10.15
N THR A 171 -16.76 1.98 10.63
CA THR A 171 -16.92 1.59 12.03
C THR A 171 -17.37 0.13 12.08
N SER A 172 -16.66 -0.68 12.85
CA SER A 172 -17.03 -2.07 13.10
C SER A 172 -17.30 -2.29 14.58
N PHE A 173 -18.40 -2.98 14.86
CA PHE A 173 -18.81 -3.44 16.18
C PHE A 173 -18.84 -4.95 16.16
N ASN A 174 -18.15 -5.57 17.11
CA ASN A 174 -18.14 -7.01 17.27
C ASN A 174 -18.50 -7.33 18.73
N PHE A 175 -19.70 -7.85 18.94
CA PHE A 175 -20.23 -8.15 20.26
C PHE A 175 -20.36 -9.66 20.46
N ARG A 176 -19.78 -10.15 21.56
CA ARG A 176 -19.76 -11.54 21.99
C ARG A 176 -20.28 -11.64 23.43
N PRO A 177 -21.60 -11.73 23.64
CA PRO A 177 -22.19 -11.80 24.98
C PRO A 177 -21.83 -13.11 25.71
N THR A 178 -21.82 -14.23 24.98
CA THR A 178 -21.38 -15.58 25.39
C THR A 178 -20.45 -16.17 24.32
N TYR A 179 -19.82 -17.32 24.57
CA TYR A 179 -18.90 -17.93 23.60
C TYR A 179 -19.58 -18.39 22.31
N GLU A 180 -20.88 -18.69 22.36
CA GLU A 180 -21.66 -19.23 21.25
C GLU A 180 -22.18 -18.13 20.31
N TRP A 181 -22.53 -16.97 20.85
CA TRP A 181 -23.14 -15.89 20.08
C TRP A 181 -22.12 -14.82 19.69
N ARG A 182 -22.08 -14.48 18.40
CA ARG A 182 -21.25 -13.38 17.87
C ARG A 182 -22.07 -12.53 16.92
N PHE A 183 -22.17 -11.24 17.23
CA PHE A 183 -22.80 -10.25 16.38
C PHE A 183 -21.72 -9.34 15.82
N GLN A 184 -21.71 -9.16 14.50
CA GLN A 184 -20.81 -8.23 13.83
C GLN A 184 -21.62 -7.25 12.99
N LEU A 185 -21.37 -5.97 13.20
CA LEU A 185 -21.93 -4.88 12.41
C LEU A 185 -20.77 -4.07 11.84
N ASN A 186 -20.74 -3.90 10.52
CA ASN A 186 -19.79 -3.03 9.85
C ASN A 186 -20.56 -1.93 9.13
N LEU A 187 -20.21 -0.69 9.40
CA LEU A 187 -20.76 0.50 8.75
C LEU A 187 -19.61 1.19 8.02
N GLU A 188 -19.81 1.57 6.77
CA GLU A 188 -18.83 2.32 5.99
C GLU A 188 -19.58 3.41 5.21
N GLY A 189 -19.05 4.62 5.29
CA GLY A 189 -19.55 5.77 4.52
C GLY A 189 -18.37 6.54 3.98
N GLY A 190 -18.45 6.99 2.73
CA GLY A 190 -17.34 7.69 2.08
C GLY A 190 -17.80 8.63 1.00
N LEU A 191 -16.89 9.51 0.62
CA LEU A 191 -17.03 10.49 -0.44
C LEU A 191 -15.83 10.35 -1.36
N GLU A 192 -16.10 10.41 -2.66
CA GLU A 192 -15.07 10.45 -3.70
C GLU A 192 -15.28 11.71 -4.53
N LYS A 193 -14.19 12.43 -4.80
CA LYS A 193 -14.18 13.59 -5.66
C LYS A 193 -13.14 13.40 -6.74
N ASP A 194 -13.53 13.64 -7.99
CA ASP A 194 -12.66 13.69 -9.17
C ASP A 194 -12.25 15.15 -9.48
#